data_AF-A0AAW8JC04-F1
#
_entry.id   AF-A0AAW8JC04-F1
#
_cell.length_a   1.000
_cell.length_b   1.000
_cell.length_c   1.000
_cell.angle_alpha   90.00
_cell.angle_beta   90.00
_cell.angle_gamma   90.00
#
_symmetry.space_group_name_H-M   'P 1'
#
loop_
_entity.id
_entity.type
_entity.pdbx_description
1 polymer ?
#
loop_
_entity_poly.entity_id
_entity_poly.type
_entity_poly.pdbx_seq_one_letter_code
_entity_poly.pdbx_strand_id
1 'polypeptide(L)'
;MNPLNTVKIKDGESYRIINESDFKHGLHELCEGEKLSVQPSVVSGSSTGSAKADLEKLQTENTDLIAELKTALDEKDTFKNQLAKAHADLESERAIHTAFISDVDAMQSRIDELKQSVGSSGDAVEQFSNQSEIEAVVKPAENDYANWTVPQIKEFLASKEIGFKSSASKDELLALIPKE
;
A
#
# COMPACT_ATOMS: atom_id res chain seq x y z
N MET A 1 -48.18 8.09 47.33
CA MET A 1 -48.70 8.64 46.06
C MET A 1 -48.02 9.98 45.86
N ASN A 2 -47.37 10.20 44.71
CA ASN A 2 -46.79 11.51 44.43
C ASN A 2 -47.93 12.50 44.15
N PRO A 3 -47.87 13.75 44.67
CA PRO A 3 -48.83 14.76 44.30
C PRO A 3 -48.70 15.04 42.80
N LEU A 4 -49.82 14.94 42.07
CA LEU A 4 -49.91 15.39 40.68
C LEU A 4 -50.01 16.91 40.68
N ASN A 5 -49.06 17.58 40.02
CA ASN A 5 -49.19 19.01 39.77
C ASN A 5 -50.27 19.25 38.71
N THR A 6 -51.17 20.18 38.98
CA THR A 6 -52.29 20.53 38.09
C THR A 6 -52.37 22.03 37.89
N VAL A 7 -52.86 22.46 36.73
CA VAL A 7 -53.05 23.88 36.40
C VAL A 7 -54.44 24.14 35.82
N LYS A 8 -54.96 25.37 36.04
CA LYS A 8 -56.21 25.82 35.44
C LYS A 8 -55.95 26.50 34.10
N ILE A 9 -56.65 26.02 33.08
CA ILE A 9 -56.60 26.58 31.73
C ILE A 9 -57.99 27.10 31.34
N LYS A 10 -58.02 28.16 30.54
CA LYS A 10 -59.25 28.74 30.00
C LYS A 10 -59.92 27.75 29.04
N ASP A 11 -61.23 27.61 29.17
CA ASP A 11 -62.07 26.77 28.31
C ASP A 11 -63.38 27.53 28.02
N GLY A 12 -63.35 28.38 27.00
CA GLY A 12 -64.43 29.32 26.69
C GLY A 12 -64.64 30.34 27.81
N GLU A 13 -65.85 30.40 28.35
CA GLU A 13 -66.22 31.27 29.49
C GLU A 13 -65.90 30.62 30.86
N SER A 14 -65.38 29.39 30.88
CA SER A 14 -65.06 28.65 32.09
C SER A 14 -63.58 28.25 32.14
N TYR A 15 -63.23 27.35 33.07
CA TYR A 15 -61.91 26.77 33.17
C TYR A 15 -61.99 25.26 33.30
N ARG A 16 -60.93 24.58 32.88
CA ARG A 16 -60.70 23.16 33.17
C ARG A 16 -59.34 22.97 33.82
N ILE A 17 -59.24 21.95 34.67
CA ILE A 17 -57.99 21.58 35.35
C ILE A 17 -57.36 20.43 34.59
N ILE A 18 -56.08 20.57 34.23
CA ILE A 18 -55.28 19.52 33.60
C ILE A 18 -54.03 19.26 34.44
N ASN A 19 -53.38 18.10 34.25
CA ASN A 19 -52.05 17.91 34.80
C ASN A 19 -51.10 18.91 34.13
N GLU A 20 -50.16 19.44 34.91
CA GLU A 20 -49.14 20.37 34.40
C GLU A 20 -48.33 19.75 33.26
N SER A 21 -48.07 18.44 33.31
CA SER A 21 -47.39 17.67 32.24
C SER A 21 -48.14 17.65 30.92
N ASP A 22 -49.47 17.84 30.95
CA ASP A 22 -50.34 17.83 29.77
C ASP A 22 -50.51 19.24 29.17
N PHE A 23 -49.90 20.27 29.79
CA PHE A 23 -49.95 21.64 29.31
C PHE A 23 -49.11 21.81 28.04
N LYS A 24 -49.74 22.34 26.97
CA LYS A 24 -49.07 22.61 25.69
C LYS A 24 -49.15 24.10 25.37
N HIS A 25 -47.98 24.73 25.32
CA HIS A 25 -47.84 26.13 24.90
C HIS A 25 -48.42 26.31 23.49
N GLY A 26 -49.28 27.30 23.29
CA GLY A 26 -49.97 27.59 22.02
C GLY A 26 -51.32 26.88 21.83
N LEU A 27 -51.61 25.81 22.59
CA LEU A 27 -52.92 25.17 22.59
C LEU A 27 -53.73 25.50 23.86
N HIS A 28 -53.06 25.76 24.96
CA HIS A 28 -53.68 26.07 26.24
C HIS A 28 -53.30 27.47 26.70
N GLU A 29 -54.28 28.19 27.28
CA GLU A 29 -54.08 29.49 27.91
C GLU A 29 -54.36 29.36 29.42
N LEU A 30 -53.46 29.86 30.27
CA LEU A 30 -53.64 29.82 31.72
C LEU A 30 -54.70 30.82 32.18
N CYS A 31 -55.41 30.48 33.26
CA CYS A 31 -56.27 31.43 33.96
C CYS A 31 -55.42 32.53 34.63
N GLU A 32 -56.01 33.72 34.85
CA GLU A 32 -55.32 34.84 35.48
C GLU A 32 -54.81 34.47 36.88
N GLY A 33 -53.53 34.71 37.14
CA GLY A 33 -52.88 34.40 38.41
C GLY A 33 -52.27 32.99 38.51
N GLU A 34 -52.56 32.07 37.57
CA GLU A 34 -51.95 30.75 37.52
C GLU A 34 -50.54 30.81 36.93
N LYS A 35 -49.63 29.96 37.44
CA LYS A 35 -48.25 29.84 36.95
C LYS A 35 -47.89 28.36 36.87
N LEU A 36 -47.22 27.96 35.79
CA LEU A 36 -46.56 26.66 35.74
C LEU A 36 -45.44 26.63 36.78
N SER A 37 -45.34 25.53 37.52
CA SER A 37 -44.23 25.24 38.42
C SER A 37 -42.91 25.15 37.65
N VAL A 38 -42.96 24.72 36.38
CA VAL A 38 -41.81 24.71 35.48
C VAL A 38 -42.01 25.79 34.43
N GLN A 39 -41.29 26.91 34.55
CA GLN A 39 -41.25 27.88 33.47
C GLN A 39 -40.68 27.23 32.21
N PRO A 40 -41.25 27.47 31.01
CA PRO A 40 -40.63 27.05 29.78
C PRO A 40 -39.24 27.66 29.74
N SER A 41 -38.21 26.81 29.84
CA SER A 41 -36.84 27.24 29.62
C SER A 41 -36.81 27.78 28.19
N VAL A 42 -36.81 29.11 28.05
CA VAL A 42 -36.45 29.77 26.81
C VAL A 42 -35.02 29.30 26.56
N VAL A 43 -34.88 28.30 25.69
CA VAL A 43 -33.59 27.93 25.12
C VAL A 43 -33.19 29.17 24.32
N SER A 44 -32.41 30.03 24.98
CA SER A 44 -31.78 31.17 24.37
C SER A 44 -31.07 30.67 23.11
N GLY A 45 -31.48 31.20 21.95
CA GLY A 45 -31.10 30.71 20.63
C GLY A 45 -29.63 30.92 20.25
N SER A 46 -28.68 30.90 21.20
CA SER A 46 -27.26 31.02 20.92
C SER A 46 -26.56 29.68 20.66
N SER A 47 -27.24 28.54 20.87
CA SER A 47 -26.64 27.20 20.72
C SER A 47 -26.78 26.58 19.33
N THR A 48 -27.59 27.16 18.43
CA THR A 48 -27.87 26.57 17.11
C THR A 48 -26.82 26.91 16.04
N GLY A 49 -26.04 27.99 16.23
CA GLY A 49 -24.99 28.39 15.29
C GLY A 49 -23.83 27.39 15.21
N SER A 50 -23.39 26.87 16.35
CA SER A 50 -22.32 25.85 16.41
C SER A 50 -22.76 24.54 15.73
N ALA A 51 -23.96 24.05 16.09
CA ALA A 51 -24.47 22.79 15.53
C ALA A 51 -24.66 22.85 14.00
N LYS A 52 -25.02 24.02 13.45
CA LYS A 52 -25.14 24.21 12.01
C LYS A 52 -23.78 24.18 11.31
N ALA A 53 -22.78 24.85 11.87
CA ALA A 53 -21.41 24.85 11.32
C ALA A 53 -20.78 23.45 11.36
N ASP A 54 -20.99 22.71 12.45
CA ASP A 54 -20.52 21.32 12.58
C ASP A 54 -21.19 20.40 11.54
N LEU A 55 -22.47 20.61 11.24
CA LEU A 55 -23.20 19.84 10.24
C LEU A 55 -22.69 20.11 8.81
N GLU A 56 -22.42 21.38 8.47
CA GLU A 56 -21.83 21.75 7.18
C GLU A 56 -20.39 21.20 7.03
N LYS A 57 -19.60 21.22 8.11
CA LYS A 57 -18.27 20.60 8.13
C LYS A 57 -18.36 19.09 7.89
N LEU A 58 -19.24 18.40 8.62
CA LEU A 58 -19.43 16.96 8.47
C LEU A 58 -19.92 16.58 7.07
N GLN A 59 -20.76 17.40 6.45
CA GLN A 59 -21.20 17.18 5.08
C GLN A 59 -20.04 17.28 4.09
N THR A 60 -19.20 18.30 4.22
CA THR A 60 -18.01 18.47 3.39
C THR A 60 -17.04 17.30 3.55
N GLU A 61 -16.77 16.92 4.79
CA GLU A 61 -15.88 15.80 5.11
C GLU A 61 -16.43 14.48 4.58
N ASN A 62 -17.75 14.27 4.61
CA ASN A 62 -18.38 13.09 4.03
C ASN A 62 -18.26 13.06 2.50
N THR A 63 -18.45 14.21 1.84
CA THR A 63 -18.28 14.30 0.38
C THR A 63 -16.84 14.04 -0.05
N ASP A 64 -15.86 14.55 0.72
CA ASP A 64 -14.44 14.33 0.46
C ASP A 64 -14.07 12.85 0.64
N LEU A 65 -14.51 12.22 1.73
CA LEU A 65 -14.30 10.79 1.97
C LEU A 65 -14.92 9.90 0.90
N ILE A 66 -16.10 10.27 0.38
CA ILE A 66 -16.74 9.54 -0.74
C ILE A 66 -15.88 9.65 -2.00
N ALA A 67 -15.33 10.83 -2.30
CA ALA A 67 -14.46 11.03 -3.46
C ALA A 67 -13.14 10.26 -3.33
N GLU A 68 -12.56 10.24 -2.13
CA GLU A 68 -11.34 9.48 -1.83
C GLU A 68 -11.58 7.96 -1.96
N LEU A 69 -12.68 7.45 -1.39
CA LEU A 69 -13.06 6.04 -1.53
C LEU A 69 -13.28 5.62 -2.98
N LYS A 70 -13.86 6.50 -3.80
CA LYS A 70 -14.03 6.24 -5.23
C LYS A 70 -12.67 6.12 -5.93
N THR A 71 -11.76 7.06 -5.66
CA THR A 71 -10.40 7.05 -6.21
C THR A 71 -9.65 5.79 -5.81
N ALA A 72 -9.70 5.41 -4.53
CA ALA A 72 -9.05 4.21 -4.01
C ALA A 72 -9.62 2.92 -4.65
N LEU A 73 -10.91 2.87 -4.95
CA LEU A 73 -11.51 1.75 -5.68
C LEU A 73 -11.01 1.65 -7.12
N ASP A 74 -10.92 2.77 -7.82
CA ASP A 74 -10.42 2.84 -9.20
C ASP A 74 -8.94 2.43 -9.28
N GLU A 75 -8.13 2.87 -8.31
CA GLU A 75 -6.73 2.45 -8.16
C GLU A 75 -6.60 0.96 -7.85
N LYS A 76 -7.42 0.44 -6.92
CA LYS A 76 -7.44 -0.99 -6.57
C LYS A 76 -7.76 -1.85 -7.79
N ASP A 77 -8.72 -1.46 -8.62
CA ASP A 77 -9.06 -2.19 -9.84
C ASP A 77 -7.95 -2.09 -10.90
N THR A 78 -7.28 -0.93 -10.99
CA THR A 78 -6.09 -0.75 -11.84
C THR A 78 -4.95 -1.69 -11.42
N PHE A 79 -4.62 -1.74 -10.13
CA PHE A 79 -3.57 -2.64 -9.61
C PHE A 79 -3.94 -4.11 -9.79
N LYS A 80 -5.21 -4.47 -9.59
CA LYS A 80 -5.68 -5.84 -9.84
C LYS A 80 -5.45 -6.27 -11.28
N ASN A 81 -5.76 -5.39 -12.25
CA ASN A 81 -5.56 -5.66 -13.66
C ASN A 81 -4.07 -5.75 -14.03
N GLN A 82 -3.24 -4.86 -13.49
CA GLN A 82 -1.79 -4.90 -13.68
C GLN A 82 -1.17 -6.19 -13.12
N LEU A 83 -1.62 -6.63 -11.94
CA LEU A 83 -1.15 -7.87 -11.32
C LEU A 83 -1.55 -9.09 -12.16
N ALA A 84 -2.78 -9.14 -12.67
CA ALA A 84 -3.24 -10.21 -13.54
C ALA A 84 -2.41 -10.28 -14.83
N LYS A 85 -2.11 -9.13 -15.43
CA LYS A 85 -1.25 -9.06 -16.63
C LYS A 85 0.17 -9.55 -16.33
N ALA A 86 0.79 -9.06 -15.26
CA ALA A 86 2.14 -9.47 -14.87
C ALA A 86 2.24 -10.98 -14.60
N HIS A 87 1.18 -11.56 -14.02
CA HIS A 87 1.11 -13.01 -13.80
C HIS A 87 1.06 -13.78 -15.13
N ALA A 88 0.22 -13.34 -16.08
CA ALA A 88 0.13 -13.96 -17.39
C ALA A 88 1.44 -13.84 -18.19
N ASP A 89 2.09 -12.67 -18.13
CA ASP A 89 3.40 -12.45 -18.76
C ASP A 89 4.47 -13.39 -18.16
N LEU A 90 4.49 -13.53 -16.83
CA LEU A 90 5.43 -14.44 -16.14
C LEU A 90 5.18 -15.91 -16.50
N GLU A 91 3.92 -16.34 -16.57
CA GLU A 91 3.57 -17.71 -17.00
C GLU A 91 4.01 -17.97 -18.44
N SER A 92 3.81 -17.01 -19.34
CA SER A 92 4.27 -17.08 -20.72
C SER A 92 5.79 -17.21 -20.80
N GLU A 93 6.54 -16.35 -20.11
CA GLU A 93 8.00 -16.41 -20.09
C GLU A 93 8.52 -17.69 -19.46
N ARG A 94 7.87 -18.19 -18.40
CA ARG A 94 8.19 -19.50 -17.83
C ARG A 94 7.99 -20.64 -18.82
N ALA A 95 6.91 -20.60 -19.61
CA ALA A 95 6.67 -21.60 -20.65
C ALA A 95 7.74 -21.55 -21.74
N ILE A 96 8.08 -20.35 -22.22
CA ILE A 96 9.14 -20.13 -23.22
C ILE A 96 10.49 -20.63 -22.70
N HIS A 97 10.86 -20.23 -21.49
CA HIS A 97 12.11 -20.64 -20.86
C HIS A 97 12.18 -22.16 -20.65
N THR A 98 11.07 -22.78 -20.27
CA THR A 98 10.99 -24.24 -20.13
C THR A 98 11.17 -24.93 -21.47
N ALA A 99 10.50 -24.44 -22.53
CA ALA A 99 10.64 -24.97 -23.87
C ALA A 99 12.09 -24.85 -24.38
N PHE A 100 12.72 -23.68 -24.16
CA PHE A 100 14.10 -23.42 -24.51
C PHE A 100 15.08 -24.38 -23.82
N ILE A 101 14.95 -24.56 -22.49
CA ILE A 101 15.83 -25.48 -21.75
C ILE A 101 15.57 -26.94 -22.14
N SER A 102 14.32 -27.30 -22.43
CA SER A 102 13.98 -28.67 -22.81
C SER A 102 14.49 -29.07 -24.19
N ASP A 103 14.76 -28.09 -25.07
CA ASP A 103 15.28 -28.32 -26.41
C ASP A 103 16.81 -28.25 -26.45
N VAL A 104 17.44 -29.13 -25.66
CA VAL A 104 18.90 -29.27 -25.58
C VAL A 104 19.49 -29.59 -26.95
N ASP A 105 18.79 -30.36 -27.77
CA ASP A 105 19.23 -30.75 -29.11
C ASP A 105 19.25 -29.56 -30.08
N ALA A 106 18.24 -28.67 -30.06
CA ALA A 106 18.27 -27.44 -30.85
C ALA A 106 19.33 -26.45 -30.34
N MET A 107 19.51 -26.33 -29.02
CA MET A 107 20.58 -25.52 -28.43
C MET A 107 21.96 -26.03 -28.87
N GLN A 108 22.18 -27.35 -28.81
CA GLN A 108 23.43 -27.98 -29.23
C GLN A 108 23.65 -27.83 -30.74
N SER A 109 22.61 -28.01 -31.55
CA SER A 109 22.68 -27.79 -33.00
C SER A 109 23.07 -26.35 -33.34
N ARG A 110 22.54 -25.37 -32.60
CA ARG A 110 22.90 -23.95 -32.78
C ARG A 110 24.33 -23.66 -32.33
N ILE A 111 24.79 -24.28 -31.25
CA ILE A 111 26.19 -24.20 -30.81
C ILE A 111 27.12 -24.77 -31.88
N ASP A 112 26.77 -25.91 -32.47
CA ASP A 112 27.57 -26.56 -33.50
C ASP A 112 27.60 -25.75 -34.80
N GLU A 113 26.48 -25.15 -35.20
CA GLU A 113 26.39 -24.20 -36.32
C GLU A 113 27.29 -22.97 -36.09
N LEU A 114 27.24 -22.38 -34.88
CA LEU A 114 28.08 -21.23 -34.51
C LEU A 114 29.56 -21.61 -34.51
N LYS A 115 29.94 -22.78 -33.96
CA LYS A 115 31.31 -23.30 -34.01
C LYS A 115 31.79 -23.50 -35.45
N GLN A 116 30.95 -24.01 -36.34
CA GLN A 116 31.28 -24.15 -37.76
C GLN A 116 31.45 -22.79 -38.45
N SER A 117 30.61 -21.80 -38.11
CA SER A 117 30.75 -20.43 -38.65
C SER A 117 32.06 -19.74 -38.19
N VAL A 118 32.51 -20.03 -36.97
CA VAL A 118 33.80 -19.56 -36.45
C VAL A 118 34.96 -20.34 -37.09
N GLY A 119 34.80 -21.65 -37.30
CA GLY A 119 35.81 -22.51 -37.93
C GLY A 119 35.98 -22.31 -39.44
N SER A 120 34.97 -21.79 -40.15
CA SER A 120 35.06 -21.45 -41.58
C SER A 120 35.74 -20.09 -41.84
N SER A 121 36.04 -19.33 -40.77
CA SER A 121 36.76 -18.05 -40.80
C SER A 121 38.23 -18.25 -40.42
N GLY A 122 38.87 -19.26 -41.00
CA GLY A 122 40.26 -19.67 -40.74
C GLY A 122 41.34 -18.70 -41.22
N ASP A 123 41.11 -17.39 -41.16
CA ASP A 123 42.17 -16.38 -41.39
C ASP A 123 42.04 -15.12 -40.49
N ALA A 124 41.22 -15.15 -39.42
CA ALA A 124 41.07 -13.99 -38.53
C ALA A 124 40.85 -14.28 -37.03
N VAL A 125 41.07 -15.51 -36.54
CA VAL A 125 40.81 -15.85 -35.12
C VAL A 125 42.00 -16.56 -34.47
N GLU A 126 43.15 -15.89 -34.40
CA GLU A 126 44.18 -16.19 -33.39
C GLU A 126 43.92 -15.47 -32.05
N GLN A 127 42.73 -14.89 -31.83
CA GLN A 127 42.51 -14.00 -30.66
C GLN A 127 41.52 -14.50 -29.60
N PHE A 128 40.96 -15.69 -29.69
CA PHE A 128 39.98 -16.17 -28.68
C PHE A 128 40.18 -17.63 -28.23
N SER A 129 41.43 -18.10 -28.13
CA SER A 129 41.77 -19.33 -27.39
C SER A 129 41.69 -19.13 -25.87
N ASN A 130 40.53 -18.75 -25.32
CA ASN A 130 40.24 -18.83 -23.89
C ASN A 130 38.72 -18.74 -23.64
N GLN A 131 37.97 -19.78 -23.99
CA GLN A 131 36.72 -20.11 -23.29
C GLN A 131 36.33 -21.56 -23.59
N SER A 132 37.02 -22.47 -22.93
CA SER A 132 36.60 -23.85 -22.76
C SER A 132 35.80 -23.98 -21.46
N GLU A 133 34.77 -24.81 -21.54
CA GLU A 133 34.13 -25.56 -20.44
C GLU A 133 33.26 -24.80 -19.43
N ILE A 134 31.95 -24.98 -19.56
CA ILE A 134 31.06 -25.08 -18.39
C ILE A 134 30.28 -26.39 -18.52
N GLU A 135 30.93 -27.49 -18.14
CA GLU A 135 30.27 -28.67 -17.62
C GLU A 135 30.76 -28.88 -16.18
N ALA A 136 29.88 -29.48 -15.38
CA ALA A 136 30.09 -29.97 -14.01
C ALA A 136 29.91 -28.99 -12.84
N VAL A 137 28.71 -29.08 -12.25
CA VAL A 137 28.46 -28.88 -10.82
C VAL A 137 29.36 -29.82 -10.01
N VAL A 138 30.41 -29.30 -9.35
CA VAL A 138 30.98 -29.81 -8.09
C VAL A 138 31.53 -28.62 -7.28
N LYS A 139 31.35 -28.71 -5.96
CA LYS A 139 31.62 -27.74 -4.87
C LYS A 139 33.03 -27.09 -4.84
N PRO A 140 33.17 -25.97 -4.09
CA PRO A 140 34.09 -24.87 -4.37
C PRO A 140 35.43 -25.04 -3.64
N ALA A 141 36.52 -25.02 -4.38
CA ALA A 141 37.87 -24.87 -3.81
C ALA A 141 38.84 -24.47 -4.93
N GLU A 142 38.67 -23.25 -5.45
CA GLU A 142 39.72 -22.41 -6.02
C GLU A 142 39.05 -21.12 -6.44
N ASN A 143 38.77 -20.28 -5.44
CA ASN A 143 38.22 -18.96 -5.72
C ASN A 143 39.34 -18.15 -6.36
N ASP A 144 39.40 -18.15 -7.69
CA ASP A 144 40.28 -17.27 -8.45
C ASP A 144 39.73 -15.84 -8.39
N TYR A 145 39.91 -15.23 -7.21
CA TYR A 145 39.53 -13.85 -6.95
C TYR A 145 40.32 -12.88 -7.85
N ALA A 146 41.45 -13.30 -8.44
CA ALA A 146 42.25 -12.43 -9.30
C ALA A 146 41.46 -11.99 -10.56
N ASN A 147 40.50 -12.80 -11.01
CA ASN A 147 39.62 -12.48 -12.14
C ASN A 147 38.42 -11.61 -11.75
N TRP A 148 38.19 -11.35 -10.47
CA TRP A 148 37.06 -10.54 -10.03
C TRP A 148 37.29 -9.05 -10.31
N THR A 149 36.20 -8.34 -10.56
CA THR A 149 36.18 -6.88 -10.67
C THR A 149 36.25 -6.24 -9.28
N VAL A 150 36.74 -5.01 -9.19
CA VAL A 150 36.82 -4.25 -7.92
C VAL A 150 35.47 -4.19 -7.18
N PRO A 151 34.32 -3.96 -7.84
CA PRO A 151 33.02 -4.00 -7.19
C PRO A 151 32.68 -5.36 -6.56
N GLN A 152 32.93 -6.47 -7.27
CA GLN A 152 32.66 -7.83 -6.76
C GLN A 152 33.50 -8.15 -5.53
N ILE A 153 34.77 -7.73 -5.52
CA ILE A 153 35.65 -7.93 -4.36
C ILE A 153 35.15 -7.09 -3.17
N LYS A 154 34.77 -5.83 -3.39
CA LYS A 154 34.23 -4.96 -2.34
C LYS A 154 32.95 -5.51 -1.72
N GLU A 155 32.04 -6.03 -2.54
CA GLU A 155 30.78 -6.62 -2.09
C GLU A 155 31.02 -7.91 -1.28
N PHE A 156 31.96 -8.75 -1.70
CA PHE A 156 32.34 -9.94 -0.95
C PHE A 156 32.98 -9.61 0.39
N LEU A 157 33.90 -8.65 0.44
CA LEU A 157 34.50 -8.19 1.71
C LEU A 157 33.43 -7.60 2.63
N ALA A 158 32.47 -6.82 2.11
CA ALA A 158 31.34 -6.31 2.88
C ALA A 158 30.44 -7.43 3.42
N SER A 159 30.17 -8.47 2.62
CA SER A 159 29.41 -9.66 3.04
C SER A 159 30.14 -10.48 4.12
N LYS A 160 31.46 -10.35 4.22
CA LYS A 160 32.30 -10.99 5.26
C LYS A 160 32.60 -10.05 6.43
N GLU A 161 31.98 -8.85 6.46
CA GLU A 161 32.23 -7.80 7.46
C GLU A 161 33.71 -7.38 7.54
N ILE A 162 34.45 -7.50 6.44
CA ILE A 162 35.86 -7.11 6.32
C ILE A 162 35.93 -5.65 5.87
N GLY A 163 36.42 -4.78 6.75
CA GLY A 163 36.60 -3.36 6.45
C GLY A 163 37.74 -3.11 5.46
N PHE A 164 37.47 -2.31 4.43
CA PHE A 164 38.47 -1.87 3.45
C PHE A 164 38.42 -0.35 3.26
N LYS A 165 39.53 0.25 2.79
CA LYS A 165 39.56 1.68 2.46
C LYS A 165 38.80 1.93 1.15
N SER A 166 38.03 3.00 1.06
CA SER A 166 37.30 3.36 -0.17
C SER A 166 38.23 3.56 -1.38
N SER A 167 39.47 4.02 -1.12
CA SER A 167 40.54 4.21 -2.09
C SER A 167 41.45 2.99 -2.31
N ALA A 168 41.10 1.82 -1.75
CA ALA A 168 41.92 0.61 -1.90
C ALA A 168 41.97 0.14 -3.36
N SER A 169 43.16 -0.23 -3.80
CA SER A 169 43.44 -0.83 -5.11
C SER A 169 42.96 -2.28 -5.18
N LYS A 170 42.85 -2.83 -6.40
CA LYS A 170 42.41 -4.22 -6.61
C LYS A 170 43.27 -5.22 -5.83
N ASP A 171 44.59 -5.06 -5.85
CA ASP A 171 45.51 -5.97 -5.17
C ASP A 171 45.38 -5.90 -3.64
N GLU A 172 45.16 -4.70 -3.08
CA GLU A 172 44.91 -4.52 -1.65
C GLU A 172 43.60 -5.18 -1.22
N LEU A 173 42.55 -5.10 -2.05
CA LEU A 173 41.28 -5.75 -1.78
C LEU A 173 41.39 -7.28 -1.85
N LEU A 174 42.16 -7.82 -2.79
CA LEU A 174 42.44 -9.25 -2.90
C LEU A 174 43.24 -9.78 -1.70
N ALA A 175 44.16 -8.98 -1.16
CA ALA A 175 44.95 -9.35 0.01
C ALA A 175 44.11 -9.44 1.30
N LEU A 176 42.95 -8.80 1.35
CA LEU A 176 42.01 -8.85 2.49
C LEU A 176 41.11 -10.08 2.48
N ILE A 177 41.08 -10.84 1.38
CA ILE A 177 40.28 -12.05 1.27
C ILE A 177 40.94 -13.14 2.12
N PRO A 178 40.23 -13.74 3.09
CA PRO A 178 40.75 -14.85 3.88
C PRO A 178 41.18 -16.00 2.96
N LYS A 179 42.44 -16.38 3.08
CA LYS A 179 42.96 -17.60 2.45
C LYS A 179 42.66 -18.75 3.42
N GLU A 180 41.82 -19.69 3.00
CA GLU A 180 41.64 -20.97 3.71
C GLU A 180 42.88 -21.85 3.58
#